data_AF-A0A257AQF9-F1
#
_entry.id   AF-A0A257AQF9-F1
#
_cell.length_a   1.000
_cell.length_b   1.000
_cell.length_c   1.000
_cell.angle_alpha   90.00
_cell.angle_beta   90.00
_cell.angle_gamma   90.00
#
_symmetry.space_group_name_H-M   'P 1'
#
loop_
_entity.id
_entity.type
_entity.pdbx_description
1 polymer ?
#
loop_
_entity_poly.entity_id
_entity_poly.type
_entity_poly.pdbx_seq_one_letter_code
_entity_poly.pdbx_strand_id
1 'polypeptide(L)'
;MFPGSTLLENLSRYYIGISYLRKVPSNWFEVIQKIRSSKKDIYILQLINLSSFYSFRQLLFSIYNVLSSFEYGFSRLKNPSNELLLVVSGEDQFSRAVERCGVEVGSEAILVLATKDLKSFYETISDLSQRFGGLLYITPPYLDKSMSKAEKQAIENGALIYL
;
A
#
# COMPACT_ATOMS: atom_id res chain seq x y z
N MET A 1 -13.76 15.33 -6.01
CA MET A 1 -12.74 15.41 -7.08
C MET A 1 -11.85 16.61 -6.74
N PHE A 2 -10.59 16.38 -6.37
CA PHE A 2 -9.67 17.46 -5.96
C PHE A 2 -9.17 18.21 -7.21
N PRO A 3 -9.16 19.55 -7.23
CA PRO A 3 -8.78 20.30 -8.43
C PRO A 3 -7.25 20.38 -8.58
N GLY A 4 -6.74 20.01 -9.76
CA GLY A 4 -5.44 20.47 -10.27
C GLY A 4 -4.34 19.44 -10.50
N SER A 5 -4.42 18.22 -9.94
CA SER A 5 -3.41 17.17 -10.17
C SER A 5 -4.03 15.80 -10.43
N THR A 6 -3.46 15.05 -11.37
CA THR A 6 -3.94 13.70 -11.70
C THR A 6 -3.63 12.71 -10.56
N LEU A 7 -4.34 11.57 -10.50
CA LEU A 7 -4.04 10.47 -9.57
C LEU A 7 -2.53 10.15 -9.56
N LEU A 8 -1.96 10.09 -10.76
CA LEU A 8 -0.57 9.71 -11.00
C LEU A 8 0.42 10.75 -10.48
N GLU A 9 0.13 12.04 -10.64
CA GLU A 9 0.98 13.13 -10.13
C GLU A 9 1.01 13.22 -8.61
N ASN A 10 -0.06 12.81 -7.94
CA ASN A 10 -0.07 12.77 -6.48
C ASN A 10 0.65 11.52 -5.97
N LEU A 11 0.40 10.37 -6.58
CA LEU A 11 1.09 9.12 -6.22
C LEU A 11 2.60 9.16 -6.56
N SER A 12 3.02 9.94 -7.56
CA SER A 12 4.44 10.07 -7.93
C SER A 12 5.32 10.69 -6.84
N ARG A 13 4.72 11.28 -5.81
CA ARG A 13 5.44 11.80 -4.63
C ARG A 13 5.82 10.70 -3.63
N TYR A 14 5.33 9.48 -3.85
CA TYR A 14 5.48 8.36 -2.92
C TYR A 14 6.09 7.15 -3.64
N TYR A 15 6.92 6.43 -2.89
CA TYR A 15 7.36 5.08 -3.21
C TYR A 15 6.32 4.09 -2.67
N ILE A 16 5.66 3.33 -3.56
CA ILE A 16 4.50 2.50 -3.22
C ILE A 16 4.77 1.03 -3.50
N GLY A 17 4.98 0.24 -2.46
CA GLY A 17 5.20 -1.19 -2.56
C GLY A 17 3.88 -1.93 -2.41
N ILE A 18 3.58 -2.86 -3.33
CA ILE A 18 2.42 -3.74 -3.24
C ILE A 18 2.92 -5.16 -3.42
N SER A 19 2.74 -6.00 -2.40
CA SER A 19 3.18 -7.39 -2.45
C SER A 19 2.09 -8.37 -2.14
N TYR A 20 2.07 -9.45 -2.91
CA TYR A 20 1.27 -10.62 -2.59
C TYR A 20 1.96 -11.45 -1.50
N LEU A 21 1.17 -11.90 -0.53
CA LEU A 21 1.59 -12.81 0.53
C LEU A 21 0.70 -14.03 0.48
N ARG A 22 1.29 -15.17 0.12
CA ARG A 22 0.57 -16.45 0.07
C ARG A 22 0.10 -16.92 1.44
N LYS A 23 0.81 -16.54 2.50
CA LYS A 23 0.49 -16.94 3.86
C LYS A 23 0.92 -15.87 4.85
N VAL A 24 -0.04 -15.26 5.53
CA VAL A 24 0.24 -14.30 6.59
C VAL A 24 0.86 -15.03 7.79
N PRO A 25 2.07 -14.64 8.25
CA PRO A 25 2.74 -15.32 9.36
C PRO A 25 2.11 -14.95 10.71
N SER A 26 2.25 -15.81 11.72
CA SER A 26 1.62 -15.60 13.04
C SER A 26 2.08 -14.33 13.76
N ASN A 27 3.30 -13.88 13.52
CA ASN A 27 3.90 -12.69 14.11
C ASN A 27 3.76 -11.42 13.24
N TRP A 28 2.90 -11.43 12.22
CA TRP A 28 2.78 -10.32 11.27
C TRP A 28 2.53 -8.98 11.98
N PHE A 29 1.66 -8.98 13.00
CA PHE A 29 1.23 -7.77 13.69
C PHE A 29 2.39 -7.12 14.44
N GLU A 30 3.17 -7.93 15.16
CA GLU A 30 4.35 -7.48 15.91
C GLU A 30 5.42 -6.92 14.96
N VAL A 31 5.66 -7.58 13.82
CA VAL A 31 6.61 -7.12 12.81
C VAL A 31 6.19 -5.77 12.24
N ILE A 32 4.93 -5.65 11.83
CA ILE A 32 4.39 -4.41 11.25
C ILE A 32 4.43 -3.28 12.28
N GLN A 33 4.01 -3.52 13.53
CA GLN A 33 4.07 -2.52 14.60
C GLN A 33 5.49 -2.06 14.90
N LYS A 34 6.45 -2.99 14.94
CA LYS A 34 7.86 -2.66 15.18
C LYS A 34 8.41 -1.75 14.09
N ILE A 35 8.14 -2.05 12.82
CA ILE A 35 8.58 -1.23 11.68
C ILE A 35 7.95 0.17 11.74
N ARG A 36 6.64 0.26 12.00
CA ARG A 36 5.93 1.55 12.08
C ARG A 36 6.43 2.42 13.23
N SER A 37 6.89 1.80 14.31
CA SER A 37 7.43 2.52 15.47
C SER A 37 8.85 3.02 15.24
N SER A 38 9.64 2.33 14.41
CA SER A 38 11.03 2.72 14.11
C SER A 38 11.16 3.67 12.92
N LYS A 39 10.21 3.66 11.97
CA LYS A 39 10.26 4.43 10.72
C LYS A 39 9.07 5.37 10.60
N LYS A 40 9.26 6.63 11.03
CA LYS A 40 8.19 7.66 11.09
C LYS A 40 7.75 8.18 9.72
N ASP A 41 8.57 8.00 8.70
CA ASP A 41 8.35 8.45 7.32
C ASP A 41 7.48 7.46 6.52
N ILE A 42 7.17 6.29 7.08
CA ILE A 42 6.24 5.34 6.49
C ILE A 42 4.81 5.79 6.79
N TYR A 43 4.11 6.22 5.74
CA TYR A 43 2.72 6.65 5.82
C TYR A 43 1.78 5.45 5.91
N ILE A 44 1.92 4.51 4.97
CA ILE A 44 1.11 3.30 4.90
C ILE A 44 2.04 2.10 5.05
N LEU A 45 1.72 1.23 5.99
CA LEU A 45 2.20 -0.14 6.05
C LEU A 45 1.03 -0.99 6.56
N GLN A 46 0.40 -1.74 5.67
CA GLN A 46 -0.86 -2.44 5.95
C GLN A 46 -0.97 -3.75 5.20
N LEU A 47 -1.48 -4.77 5.89
CA LEU A 47 -1.93 -6.01 5.28
C LEU A 47 -3.44 -5.97 5.03
N ILE A 48 -3.87 -6.40 3.87
CA ILE A 48 -5.27 -6.45 3.44
C ILE A 48 -5.54 -7.89 3.01
N ASN A 49 -6.65 -8.47 3.47
CA ASN A 49 -7.07 -9.80 3.06
C ASN A 49 -7.25 -9.86 1.53
N LEU A 50 -6.70 -10.87 0.87
CA LEU A 50 -6.77 -10.97 -0.59
C LEU A 50 -8.23 -11.00 -1.09
N SER A 51 -9.16 -11.57 -0.33
CA SER A 51 -10.58 -11.59 -0.69
C SER A 51 -11.23 -10.20 -0.81
N SER A 52 -10.63 -9.18 -0.19
CA SER A 52 -11.05 -7.78 -0.29
C SER A 52 -10.35 -7.00 -1.41
N PHE A 53 -9.38 -7.62 -2.09
CA PHE A 53 -8.67 -7.03 -3.22
C PHE A 53 -9.41 -7.37 -4.51
N TYR A 54 -9.95 -6.34 -5.18
CA TYR A 54 -10.65 -6.54 -6.45
C TYR A 54 -9.73 -6.32 -7.66
N SER A 55 -8.90 -5.27 -7.62
CA SER A 55 -7.95 -4.96 -8.69
C SER A 55 -6.86 -4.01 -8.20
N PHE A 56 -5.74 -3.97 -8.92
CA PHE A 56 -4.68 -2.98 -8.69
C PHE A 56 -5.20 -1.54 -8.79
N ARG A 57 -6.12 -1.27 -9.73
CA ARG A 57 -6.71 0.06 -9.89
C ARG A 57 -7.50 0.48 -8.66
N GLN A 58 -8.32 -0.43 -8.09
CA GLN A 58 -9.04 -0.17 -6.85
C GLN A 58 -8.05 0.11 -5.71
N LEU A 59 -7.00 -0.69 -5.57
CA LEU A 59 -6.01 -0.49 -4.51
C LEU A 59 -5.24 0.83 -4.64
N LEU A 60 -4.77 1.18 -5.84
CA LEU A 60 -4.08 2.45 -6.10
C LEU A 60 -4.99 3.65 -5.85
N PHE A 61 -6.27 3.55 -6.24
CA PHE A 61 -7.25 4.59 -5.95
C PHE A 61 -7.50 4.74 -4.44
N SER A 62 -7.58 3.63 -3.70
CA SER A 62 -7.69 3.64 -2.24
C SER A 62 -6.47 4.28 -1.58
N ILE A 63 -5.26 3.92 -2.03
CA ILE A 63 -4.00 4.52 -1.54
C ILE A 63 -4.00 6.03 -1.80
N TYR A 64 -4.38 6.47 -3.00
CA TYR A 64 -4.52 7.89 -3.32
C TYR A 64 -5.48 8.61 -2.38
N ASN A 65 -6.69 8.08 -2.21
CA ASN A 65 -7.70 8.71 -1.34
C ASN A 65 -7.22 8.83 0.12
N VAL A 66 -6.52 7.81 0.62
CA VAL A 66 -5.92 7.86 1.96
C VAL A 66 -4.86 8.95 2.02
N LEU A 67 -3.87 8.94 1.14
CA LEU A 67 -2.78 9.92 1.17
C LEU A 67 -3.30 11.35 1.01
N SER A 68 -4.24 11.59 0.09
CA SER A 68 -4.87 12.90 -0.10
C SER A 68 -5.73 13.31 1.08
N SER A 69 -6.49 12.41 1.71
CA SER A 69 -7.30 12.78 2.88
C SER A 69 -6.42 13.22 4.07
N PHE A 70 -5.24 12.63 4.24
CA PHE A 70 -4.27 13.10 5.23
C PHE A 70 -3.58 14.41 4.82
N GLU A 71 -3.23 14.58 3.54
CA GLU A 71 -2.61 15.82 3.04
C GLU A 71 -3.54 17.03 3.18
N TYR A 72 -4.84 16.85 2.94
CA TYR A 72 -5.83 17.93 2.97
C TYR A 72 -6.64 18.02 4.28
N GLY A 73 -6.36 17.17 5.27
CA GLY A 73 -7.03 17.21 6.58
C GLY A 73 -8.47 16.67 6.61
N PHE A 74 -8.83 15.79 5.67
CA PHE A 74 -10.14 15.13 5.58
C PHE A 74 -10.15 13.67 6.09
N SER A 75 -9.03 13.17 6.63
CA SER A 75 -8.93 11.81 7.16
C SER A 75 -9.89 11.58 8.33
N ARG A 76 -10.58 10.44 8.36
CA ARG A 76 -11.49 10.07 9.46
C ARG A 76 -10.71 9.54 10.67
N LEU A 77 -9.63 8.80 10.42
CA LEU A 77 -8.74 8.25 11.43
C LEU A 77 -7.42 9.02 11.50
N LYS A 78 -6.69 8.85 12.61
CA LYS A 78 -5.37 9.46 12.82
C LYS A 78 -4.22 8.69 12.16
N ASN A 79 -4.49 7.50 11.64
CA ASN A 79 -3.47 6.59 11.12
C ASN A 79 -3.78 6.19 9.67
N PRO A 80 -2.89 6.47 8.69
CA PRO A 80 -3.18 6.21 7.28
C PRO A 80 -3.40 4.73 6.94
N SER A 81 -2.69 3.79 7.58
CA SER A 81 -2.97 2.36 7.31
C SER A 81 -4.35 1.92 7.80
N ASN A 82 -4.84 2.48 8.91
CA ASN A 82 -6.17 2.17 9.39
C ASN A 82 -7.23 2.80 8.49
N GLU A 83 -6.99 4.03 8.01
CA GLU A 83 -7.85 4.67 7.01
C GLU A 83 -7.90 3.86 5.71
N LEU A 84 -6.77 3.24 5.30
CA LEU A 84 -6.75 2.36 4.15
C LEU A 84 -7.70 1.17 4.29
N LEU A 85 -7.80 0.56 5.48
CA LEU A 85 -8.79 -0.50 5.72
C LEU A 85 -10.23 0.03 5.58
N LEU A 86 -10.54 1.22 6.10
CA LEU A 86 -11.87 1.83 5.91
C LEU A 86 -12.17 2.08 4.43
N VAL A 87 -11.23 2.69 3.70
CA VAL A 87 -11.42 3.05 2.28
C VAL A 87 -11.57 1.79 1.41
N VAL A 88 -10.75 0.76 1.65
CA VAL A 88 -10.81 -0.50 0.89
C VAL A 88 -12.09 -1.28 1.17
N SER A 89 -12.54 -1.32 2.44
CA SER A 89 -13.77 -2.02 2.82
C SER A 89 -15.06 -1.28 2.44
N GLY A 90 -14.97 0.04 2.18
CA GLY A 90 -16.15 0.89 1.99
C GLY A 90 -16.96 1.12 3.27
N GLU A 91 -16.35 0.89 4.43
CA GLU A 91 -17.00 1.05 5.74
C GLU A 91 -16.73 2.42 6.35
N ASP A 92 -17.64 2.83 7.24
CA ASP A 92 -17.46 4.02 8.10
C ASP A 92 -17.00 3.66 9.53
N GLN A 93 -17.09 2.38 9.89
CA GLN A 93 -16.68 1.88 11.20
C GLN A 93 -15.42 1.03 11.08
N PHE A 94 -14.39 1.38 11.87
CA PHE A 94 -13.10 0.69 11.79
C PHE A 94 -13.18 -0.79 12.17
N SER A 95 -14.01 -1.15 13.17
CA SER A 95 -14.23 -2.55 13.54
C SER A 95 -14.76 -3.38 12.36
N ARG A 96 -15.78 -2.88 11.66
CA ARG A 96 -16.32 -3.53 10.46
C ARG A 96 -15.31 -3.59 9.32
N ALA A 97 -14.50 -2.55 9.14
CA ALA A 97 -13.43 -2.60 8.16
C ALA A 97 -12.44 -3.72 8.46
N VAL A 98 -12.02 -3.89 9.73
CA VAL A 98 -11.16 -5.00 10.15
C VAL A 98 -11.84 -6.35 9.94
N GLU A 99 -13.13 -6.49 10.24
CA GLU A 99 -13.87 -7.73 9.99
C GLU A 99 -13.94 -8.08 8.49
N ARG A 100 -14.09 -7.09 7.61
CA ARG A 100 -14.22 -7.31 6.16
C ARG A 100 -12.89 -7.53 5.45
N CYS A 101 -11.88 -6.73 5.77
CA CYS A 101 -10.62 -6.69 5.02
C CYS A 101 -9.35 -6.90 5.86
N GLY A 102 -9.49 -7.09 7.17
CA GLY A 102 -8.40 -7.49 8.05
C GLY A 102 -7.90 -8.90 7.73
N VAL A 103 -6.63 -9.14 8.01
CA VAL A 103 -5.98 -10.42 7.73
C VAL A 103 -6.03 -11.36 8.93
N GLU A 104 -6.16 -12.65 8.63
CA GLU A 104 -6.01 -13.73 9.60
C GLU A 104 -4.68 -14.46 9.40
N VAL A 105 -4.15 -15.04 10.46
CA VAL A 105 -2.93 -15.87 10.37
C VAL A 105 -3.20 -17.03 9.41
N GLY A 106 -2.28 -17.25 8.47
CA GLY A 106 -2.40 -18.30 7.48
C GLY A 106 -3.17 -17.93 6.21
N SER A 107 -3.90 -16.81 6.22
CA SER A 107 -4.64 -16.34 5.03
C SER A 107 -3.72 -15.75 3.96
N GLU A 108 -4.24 -15.62 2.74
CA GLU A 108 -3.60 -14.88 1.65
C GLU A 108 -3.88 -13.38 1.80
N ALA A 109 -2.88 -12.54 1.50
CA ALA A 109 -2.97 -11.11 1.72
C ALA A 109 -2.21 -10.28 0.68
N ILE A 110 -2.57 -9.00 0.63
CA ILE A 110 -1.80 -7.95 -0.03
C ILE A 110 -1.16 -7.07 1.04
N LEU A 111 0.15 -6.89 0.96
CA LEU A 111 0.91 -5.94 1.74
C LEU A 111 1.06 -4.64 0.95
N VAL A 112 0.71 -3.52 1.57
CA VAL A 112 0.86 -2.18 1.01
C VAL A 112 1.86 -1.39 1.84
N LEU A 113 2.83 -0.78 1.18
CA LEU A 113 3.80 0.16 1.74
C LEU A 113 3.70 1.48 0.97
N ALA A 114 3.66 2.62 1.65
CA ALA A 114 3.85 3.93 1.05
C ALA A 114 4.75 4.81 1.93
N THR A 115 5.83 5.34 1.36
CA THR A 115 6.73 6.31 1.99
C THR A 115 7.18 7.37 0.98
N LYS A 116 7.64 8.52 1.45
CA LYS A 116 8.31 9.53 0.61
C LYS A 116 9.83 9.34 0.57
N ASP A 117 10.39 8.49 1.43
CA ASP A 117 11.83 8.26 1.52
C ASP A 117 12.24 6.94 0.85
N LEU A 118 13.15 7.04 -0.13
CA LEU A 118 13.59 5.89 -0.93
C LEU A 118 14.38 4.89 -0.09
N LYS A 119 15.19 5.38 0.86
CA LYS A 119 16.02 4.53 1.70
C LYS A 119 15.15 3.70 2.63
N SER A 120 14.24 4.34 3.36
CA SER A 120 13.23 3.66 4.19
C SER A 120 12.38 2.70 3.38
N PHE A 121 12.05 3.02 2.13
CA PHE A 121 11.34 2.11 1.24
C PHE A 121 12.11 0.79 1.08
N TYR A 122 13.34 0.86 0.57
CA TYR A 122 14.14 -0.34 0.31
C TYR A 122 14.49 -1.11 1.58
N GLU A 123 14.86 -0.42 2.66
CA GLU A 123 15.13 -1.07 3.94
C GLU A 123 13.90 -1.82 4.44
N THR A 124 12.72 -1.21 4.36
CA THR A 124 11.47 -1.83 4.84
C THR A 124 11.08 -3.02 4.01
N ILE A 125 11.18 -2.91 2.68
CA ILE A 125 10.91 -4.03 1.80
C ILE A 125 11.92 -5.17 2.04
N SER A 126 13.20 -4.86 2.22
CA SER A 126 14.22 -5.85 2.59
C SER A 126 13.85 -6.55 3.90
N ASP A 127 13.51 -5.79 4.94
CA ASP A 127 13.08 -6.33 6.24
C ASP A 127 11.86 -7.25 6.10
N LEU A 128 10.86 -6.84 5.31
CA LEU A 128 9.64 -7.60 5.06
C LEU A 128 9.91 -8.86 4.24
N SER A 129 10.82 -8.80 3.26
CA SER A 129 11.16 -9.95 2.41
C SER A 129 11.76 -11.10 3.19
N GLN A 130 12.67 -10.77 4.11
CA GLN A 130 13.33 -11.74 4.98
C GLN A 130 12.33 -12.37 5.96
N ARG A 131 11.31 -11.63 6.37
CA ARG A 131 10.36 -12.07 7.40
C ARG A 131 9.15 -12.80 6.81
N PHE A 132 8.66 -12.38 5.65
CA PHE A 132 7.37 -12.82 5.11
C PHE A 132 7.50 -13.71 3.86
N GLY A 133 8.68 -13.77 3.23
CA GLY A 133 8.97 -14.69 2.12
C GLY A 133 8.31 -14.26 0.80
N GLY A 134 9.12 -13.65 -0.07
CA GLY A 134 8.70 -13.18 -1.40
C GLY A 134 8.09 -11.78 -1.36
N LEU A 135 8.61 -10.88 -2.21
CA LEU A 135 7.96 -9.60 -2.47
C LEU A 135 7.80 -9.35 -3.97
N LEU A 136 6.62 -8.83 -4.31
CA LEU A 136 6.44 -8.08 -5.55
C LEU A 136 6.80 -6.62 -5.26
N TYR A 137 7.63 -6.04 -6.15
CA TYR A 137 8.15 -4.69 -6.03
C TYR A 137 7.48 -3.78 -7.06
N ILE A 138 7.09 -2.57 -6.66
CA ILE A 138 6.96 -1.46 -7.62
C ILE A 138 7.51 -0.18 -6.98
N THR A 139 8.64 0.35 -7.45
CA THR A 139 8.97 1.80 -7.48
C THR A 139 10.14 2.05 -8.46
N PRO A 140 10.35 3.26 -9.04
CA PRO A 140 9.81 4.56 -8.63
C PRO A 140 9.05 5.29 -9.78
N PRO A 141 8.77 6.59 -9.60
CA PRO A 141 7.42 7.18 -9.56
C PRO A 141 6.77 7.21 -10.97
N TYR A 142 5.50 7.61 -11.15
CA TYR A 142 4.88 7.67 -12.50
C TYR A 142 5.60 8.57 -13.55
N LEU A 143 6.80 9.10 -13.27
CA LEU A 143 7.64 9.89 -14.15
C LEU A 143 9.14 9.67 -13.87
N ASP A 144 9.67 8.45 -13.91
CA ASP A 144 11.03 8.34 -14.47
C ASP A 144 10.90 8.45 -16.00
N LYS A 145 11.53 9.48 -16.58
CA LYS A 145 11.55 9.69 -18.03
C LYS A 145 12.27 8.55 -18.76
N SER A 146 13.00 7.70 -18.05
CA SER A 146 13.68 6.51 -18.56
C SER A 146 12.75 5.33 -18.90
N MET A 147 11.51 5.31 -18.39
CA MET A 147 10.61 4.17 -18.59
C MET A 147 10.07 4.09 -20.02
N SER A 148 10.14 2.88 -20.59
CA SER A 148 9.62 2.56 -21.91
C SER A 148 8.10 2.67 -21.95
N LYS A 149 7.56 2.90 -23.16
CA LYS A 149 6.11 2.99 -23.40
C LYS A 149 5.38 1.69 -23.01
N ALA A 150 6.05 0.54 -23.13
CA ALA A 150 5.50 -0.77 -22.77
C ALA A 150 5.35 -0.95 -21.25
N GLU A 151 6.32 -0.48 -20.46
CA GLU A 151 6.24 -0.56 -18.99
C GLU A 151 5.13 0.34 -18.44
N LYS A 152 4.94 1.54 -19.01
CA LYS A 152 3.81 2.42 -18.69
C LYS A 152 2.47 1.77 -19.02
N GLN A 153 2.36 1.17 -20.21
CA GLN A 153 1.16 0.45 -20.64
C GLN A 153 0.86 -0.78 -19.77
N ALA A 154 1.90 -1.50 -19.32
CA ALA A 154 1.77 -2.67 -18.46
C ALA A 154 1.22 -2.27 -17.08
N ILE A 155 1.74 -1.20 -16.48
CA ILE A 155 1.24 -0.66 -15.22
C ILE A 155 -0.21 -0.16 -15.36
N GLU A 156 -0.54 0.58 -16.43
CA GLU A 156 -1.90 1.06 -16.71
C GLU A 156 -2.91 -0.08 -16.89
N ASN A 157 -2.44 -1.21 -17.42
CA ASN A 157 -3.21 -2.44 -17.60
C ASN A 157 -3.20 -3.36 -16.36
N GLY A 158 -2.55 -2.95 -15.26
CA GLY A 158 -2.47 -3.74 -14.02
C GLY A 158 -1.58 -4.97 -14.10
N ALA A 159 -0.66 -5.02 -15.05
CA ALA A 159 0.29 -6.13 -15.18
C ALA A 159 1.38 -6.04 -14.10
N LEU A 160 1.54 -7.17 -13.42
CA LEU A 160 2.58 -7.45 -12.44
C LEU A 160 3.97 -7.30 -13.06
N ILE A 161 4.80 -6.41 -12.51
CA ILE A 161 6.24 -6.42 -12.79
C ILE A 161 6.86 -7.42 -11.81
N TYR A 162 7.11 -8.64 -12.29
CA TYR A 162 7.93 -9.62 -11.60
C TYR A 162 9.40 -9.24 -11.81
N LEU A 163 10.17 -9.16 -10.72
CA LEU A 163 11.62 -9.34 -10.74
C LEU A 163 11.94 -10.75 -10.23
#